data_AF-A0A2G2Z3Y3-F1
#
_entry.id   AF-A0A2G2Z3Y3-F1
#
_cell.length_a   1.000
_cell.length_b   1.000
_cell.length_c   1.000
_cell.angle_alpha   90.00
_cell.angle_beta   90.00
_cell.angle_gamma   90.00
#
_symmetry.space_group_name_H-M   'P 1'
#
loop_
_entity.id
_entity.type
_entity.pdbx_description
1 polymer ?
#
loop_
_entity_poly.entity_id
_entity_poly.type
_entity_poly.pdbx_seq_one_letter_code
_entity_poly.pdbx_strand_id
1 'polypeptide(L)'
;MPTVRNLILCNINVDDDGYVNDRDNEDTPWISFVDKFPLLEKLVIDSCGKLQNLHVSQQNLVSLVLKDSLVADEVKIDSPKLKSLEYKGVLTDFYGIEALQELEFVILYLDPLKLRDYRYSWLRDILESCAHSKRLSLICGIEEVIIFPVEMDDVLPVNGIKNLGLEIINCHATTEEISDDLIWLLPDLKTLSLTLGSITEVIESDHHKEMDESIID
;
A
#
# COMPACT_ATOMS: atom_id res chain seq x y z
N MET A 1 21.47 25.16 -10.34
CA MET A 1 20.82 23.84 -10.16
C MET A 1 19.36 24.05 -9.79
N PRO A 2 18.43 23.21 -10.27
CA PRO A 2 17.01 23.33 -9.92
C PRO A 2 16.80 23.18 -8.41
N THR A 3 15.99 24.05 -7.81
CA THR A 3 15.66 24.04 -6.37
C THR A 3 14.31 23.37 -6.07
N VAL A 4 13.80 22.60 -7.03
CA VAL A 4 12.49 21.96 -6.92
C VAL A 4 12.53 20.92 -5.79
N ARG A 5 11.67 21.13 -4.79
CA ARG A 5 11.48 20.24 -3.64
C ARG A 5 10.20 19.42 -3.74
N ASN A 6 9.22 19.88 -4.52
CA ASN A 6 7.95 19.21 -4.71
C ASN A 6 7.70 19.13 -6.21
N LEU A 7 7.46 17.92 -6.70
CA LEU A 7 7.13 17.66 -8.09
C LEU A 7 5.82 16.89 -8.16
N ILE A 8 4.90 17.36 -8.98
CA ILE A 8 3.63 16.71 -9.26
C ILE A 8 3.59 16.47 -10.77
N LEU A 9 3.41 15.20 -11.14
CA LEU A 9 3.25 14.74 -12.51
C LEU A 9 1.83 14.21 -12.63
N CYS A 10 1.03 14.82 -13.51
CA CYS A 10 -0.37 14.46 -13.72
C CYS A 10 -0.66 14.27 -15.21
N ASN A 11 -1.43 13.25 -15.56
CA ASN A 11 -1.96 13.04 -16.91
C ASN A 11 -0.87 13.01 -18.01
N ILE A 12 0.29 12.44 -17.70
CA ILE A 12 1.38 12.30 -18.67
C ILE A 12 1.23 10.95 -19.37
N ASN A 13 1.37 10.96 -20.70
CA ASN A 13 1.32 9.76 -21.56
C ASN A 13 0.00 8.99 -21.45
N VAL A 14 -1.12 9.72 -21.33
CA VAL A 14 -2.48 9.16 -21.32
C VAL A 14 -3.08 9.39 -22.71
N ASP A 15 -3.48 8.31 -23.39
CA ASP A 15 -4.18 8.40 -24.67
C ASP A 15 -5.59 8.99 -24.48
N ASP A 16 -6.10 9.69 -25.51
CA ASP A 16 -7.37 10.46 -25.50
C ASP A 16 -8.61 9.64 -25.06
N ASP A 17 -8.57 8.31 -25.15
CA ASP A 17 -9.69 7.42 -24.80
C ASP A 17 -9.61 6.85 -23.36
N GLY A 18 -8.59 7.21 -22.57
CA GLY A 18 -8.36 6.64 -21.23
C GLY A 18 -7.98 5.15 -21.24
N TYR A 19 -7.85 4.56 -22.44
CA TYR A 19 -7.32 3.22 -22.69
C TYR A 19 -6.00 3.35 -23.42
N VAL A 20 -4.96 2.71 -22.89
CA VAL A 20 -3.60 2.81 -23.41
C VAL A 20 -3.45 1.97 -24.67
N ASN A 21 -2.95 2.54 -25.77
CA ASN A 21 -2.55 1.79 -26.94
C ASN A 21 -1.39 0.83 -26.61
N ASP A 22 -1.51 -0.43 -27.01
CA ASP A 22 -0.45 -1.45 -26.90
C ASP A 22 0.69 -1.28 -27.90
N ARG A 23 0.75 -0.16 -28.62
CA ARG A 23 1.64 -0.02 -29.79
C ARG A 23 2.86 0.87 -29.60
N ASP A 24 2.92 1.69 -28.57
CA ASP A 24 4.06 2.59 -28.36
C ASP A 24 4.89 2.09 -27.18
N ASN A 25 5.78 1.16 -27.51
CA ASN A 25 6.71 0.47 -26.62
C ASN A 25 8.01 1.27 -26.43
N GLU A 26 7.92 2.61 -26.37
CA GLU A 26 9.07 3.45 -26.13
C GLU A 26 9.20 3.72 -24.63
N ASP A 27 10.24 3.13 -24.04
CA ASP A 27 10.80 3.41 -22.71
C ASP A 27 10.86 4.92 -22.47
N THR A 28 9.76 5.49 -22.00
CA THR A 28 9.74 6.93 -21.78
C THR A 28 10.69 7.17 -20.60
N PRO A 29 11.66 8.10 -20.69
CA PRO A 29 12.76 8.18 -19.75
C PRO A 29 12.35 9.00 -18.51
N TRP A 30 11.27 8.60 -17.83
CA TRP A 30 10.70 9.30 -16.66
C TRP A 30 11.73 9.38 -15.54
N ILE A 31 12.49 8.30 -15.34
CA ILE A 31 13.60 8.22 -14.38
C ILE A 31 14.61 9.36 -14.63
N SER A 32 15.01 9.57 -15.89
CA SER A 32 15.97 10.63 -16.27
C SER A 32 15.44 12.05 -16.02
N PHE A 33 14.12 12.22 -15.94
CA PHE A 33 13.51 13.52 -15.68
C PHE A 33 13.53 13.86 -14.20
N VAL A 34 13.13 12.92 -13.34
CA VAL A 34 13.08 13.15 -11.88
C VAL A 34 14.49 13.34 -11.32
N ASP A 35 15.49 12.68 -11.89
CA ASP A 35 16.92 12.82 -11.51
C ASP A 35 17.47 14.25 -11.69
N LYS A 36 16.79 15.11 -12.44
CA LYS A 36 17.17 16.54 -12.58
C LYS A 36 16.90 17.35 -11.31
N PHE A 37 16.22 16.77 -10.32
CA PHE A 37 15.81 17.42 -9.08
C PHE A 37 16.46 16.75 -7.85
N PRO A 38 17.75 16.98 -7.58
CA PRO A 38 18.48 16.32 -6.48
C PRO A 38 18.00 16.73 -5.07
N LEU A 39 17.23 17.81 -4.97
CA LEU A 39 16.65 18.33 -3.73
C LEU A 39 15.18 17.95 -3.57
N LEU A 40 14.67 17.02 -4.38
CA LEU A 40 13.27 16.61 -4.33
C LEU A 40 12.96 15.94 -2.99
N GLU A 41 11.95 16.46 -2.30
CA GLU A 41 11.43 16.00 -1.01
C GLU A 41 10.05 15.36 -1.15
N LYS A 42 9.29 15.74 -2.18
CA LYS A 42 7.98 15.14 -2.49
C LYS A 42 7.83 14.87 -3.98
N LEU A 43 7.39 13.67 -4.30
CA LEU A 43 7.02 13.25 -5.65
C LEU A 43 5.58 12.74 -5.63
N VAL A 44 4.75 13.33 -6.49
CA VAL A 44 3.39 12.85 -6.76
C VAL A 44 3.34 12.46 -8.23
N ILE A 45 2.95 11.22 -8.49
CA ILE A 45 2.65 10.71 -9.83
C ILE A 45 1.19 10.30 -9.81
N ASP A 46 0.37 10.99 -10.59
CA ASP A 46 -1.07 10.80 -10.62
C ASP A 46 -1.56 10.63 -12.05
N SER A 47 -2.38 9.61 -12.31
CA SER A 47 -3.06 9.40 -13.59
C SER A 47 -2.07 9.38 -14.77
N CYS A 48 -0.95 8.68 -14.59
CA CYS A 48 0.16 8.63 -15.54
C CYS A 48 0.19 7.26 -16.26
N GLY A 49 0.32 7.26 -17.59
CA GLY A 49 0.20 6.06 -18.42
C GLY A 49 1.52 5.27 -18.58
N LYS A 50 1.41 3.92 -18.54
CA LYS A 50 2.44 2.90 -18.81
C LYS A 50 3.83 3.22 -18.25
N LEU A 51 3.96 3.20 -16.92
CA LEU A 51 5.25 3.11 -16.23
C LEU A 51 5.68 1.64 -16.20
N GLN A 52 6.46 1.15 -17.16
CA GLN A 52 6.90 -0.26 -17.11
C GLN A 52 7.67 -0.56 -15.83
N ASN A 53 8.72 0.24 -15.57
CA ASN A 53 9.56 0.12 -14.39
C ASN A 53 9.71 1.50 -13.75
N LEU A 54 9.17 1.69 -12.54
CA LEU A 54 9.34 2.92 -11.80
C LEU A 54 10.47 2.77 -10.78
N HIS A 55 11.61 3.40 -11.03
CA HIS A 55 12.69 3.48 -10.06
C HIS A 55 12.76 4.86 -9.43
N VAL A 56 12.51 4.94 -8.13
CA VAL A 56 12.58 6.16 -7.32
C VAL A 56 13.84 6.10 -6.45
N SER A 57 14.84 6.92 -6.76
CA SER A 57 16.17 6.87 -6.12
C SER A 57 16.60 8.20 -5.47
N GLN A 58 15.65 9.13 -5.30
CA GLN A 58 15.95 10.45 -4.76
C GLN A 58 16.28 10.39 -3.27
N GLN A 59 17.52 10.76 -2.93
CA GLN A 59 18.09 10.65 -1.58
C GLN A 59 17.47 11.58 -0.53
N ASN A 60 16.75 12.62 -0.97
CA ASN A 60 16.06 13.57 -0.09
C ASN A 60 14.55 13.38 -0.09
N LEU A 61 14.04 12.37 -0.81
CA LEU A 61 12.61 12.15 -0.92
C LEU A 61 12.05 11.71 0.43
N VAL A 62 11.08 12.47 0.93
CA VAL A 62 10.37 12.26 2.19
C VAL A 62 8.98 11.69 1.95
N SER A 63 8.35 12.05 0.82
CA SER A 63 6.98 11.64 0.49
C SER A 63 6.86 11.20 -0.96
N LEU A 64 6.30 10.01 -1.16
CA LEU A 64 5.98 9.44 -2.46
C LEU A 64 4.48 9.15 -2.53
N VAL A 65 3.83 9.67 -3.56
CA VAL A 65 2.41 9.43 -3.84
C VAL A 65 2.29 8.91 -5.27
N LEU A 66 1.71 7.72 -5.42
CA LEU A 66 1.47 7.05 -6.69
C LEU A 66 -0.03 6.76 -6.80
N LYS A 67 -0.72 7.45 -7.71
CA LYS A 67 -2.17 7.36 -7.86
C LYS A 67 -2.57 7.12 -9.30
N ASP A 68 -3.53 6.21 -9.47
CA ASP A 68 -4.25 5.93 -10.72
C ASP A 68 -3.32 5.81 -11.95
N SER A 69 -2.09 5.37 -11.72
CA SER A 69 -1.05 5.22 -12.73
C SER A 69 -0.82 3.74 -12.98
N LEU A 70 -0.67 3.36 -14.25
CA LEU A 70 -0.44 1.97 -14.62
C LEU A 70 1.05 1.68 -14.54
N VAL A 71 1.47 1.04 -13.45
CA VAL A 71 2.79 0.42 -13.34
C VAL A 71 2.67 -1.00 -13.86
N ALA A 72 3.38 -1.35 -14.93
CA ALA A 72 3.17 -2.62 -15.63
C ALA A 72 3.87 -3.79 -14.92
N ASP A 73 5.08 -3.57 -14.40
CA ASP A 73 5.89 -4.62 -13.79
C ASP A 73 6.18 -4.27 -12.32
N GLU A 74 7.16 -3.39 -12.08
CA GLU A 74 7.69 -3.15 -10.72
C GLU A 74 7.85 -1.67 -10.35
N VAL A 75 7.73 -1.42 -9.05
CA VAL A 75 8.14 -0.18 -8.39
C VAL A 75 9.33 -0.46 -7.48
N LYS A 76 10.49 0.10 -7.82
CA LYS A 76 11.69 0.04 -7.01
C LYS A 76 11.91 1.35 -6.27
N ILE A 77 12.10 1.29 -4.96
CA ILE A 77 12.31 2.45 -4.09
C ILE A 77 13.69 2.35 -3.43
N ASP A 78 14.56 3.30 -3.76
CA ASP A 78 15.90 3.52 -3.17
C ASP A 78 16.00 4.96 -2.63
N SER A 79 15.09 5.28 -1.72
CA SER A 79 14.95 6.60 -1.10
C SER A 79 14.98 6.46 0.43
N PRO A 80 16.17 6.43 1.06
CA PRO A 80 16.32 6.03 2.47
C PRO A 80 15.66 6.96 3.49
N LYS A 81 15.32 8.20 3.10
CA LYS A 81 14.63 9.18 3.94
C LYS A 81 13.11 9.18 3.76
N LEU A 82 12.57 8.24 3.00
CA LEU A 82 11.14 8.18 2.72
C LEU A 82 10.39 7.90 4.03
N LYS A 83 9.48 8.81 4.38
CA LYS A 83 8.64 8.71 5.57
C LYS A 83 7.20 8.39 5.25
N SER A 84 6.74 8.73 4.05
CA SER A 84 5.39 8.42 3.62
C SER A 84 5.30 7.85 2.21
N LEU A 85 4.48 6.80 2.10
CA LEU A 85 4.09 6.16 0.86
C LEU A 85 2.57 6.14 0.75
N GLU A 86 2.03 6.65 -0.35
CA GLU A 86 0.62 6.54 -0.68
C GLU A 86 0.48 5.88 -2.06
N TYR A 87 -0.27 4.78 -2.13
CA TYR A 87 -0.46 4.00 -3.34
C TYR A 87 -1.94 3.74 -3.65
N LYS A 88 -2.38 4.11 -4.84
CA LYS A 88 -3.67 3.76 -5.42
C LYS A 88 -3.45 3.29 -6.85
N GLY A 89 -3.56 2.01 -7.13
CA GLY A 89 -3.21 1.49 -8.45
C GLY A 89 -3.71 0.07 -8.71
N VAL A 90 -3.11 -0.57 -9.71
CA VAL A 90 -3.32 -1.98 -10.06
C VAL A 90 -2.36 -2.87 -9.25
N LEU A 91 -2.37 -4.18 -9.46
CA LEU A 91 -1.35 -5.07 -8.89
C LEU A 91 0.03 -4.72 -9.47
N THR A 92 1.04 -4.56 -8.62
CA THR A 92 2.44 -4.31 -9.00
C THR A 92 3.39 -4.78 -7.90
N ASP A 93 4.59 -5.22 -8.28
CA ASP A 93 5.59 -5.66 -7.33
C ASP A 93 6.37 -4.46 -6.77
N PHE A 94 6.45 -4.35 -5.44
CA PHE A 94 7.24 -3.34 -4.78
C PHE A 94 8.56 -3.92 -4.26
N TYR A 95 9.65 -3.21 -4.50
CA TYR A 95 10.99 -3.57 -4.01
C TYR A 95 11.63 -2.42 -3.23
N GLY A 96 12.30 -2.76 -2.14
CA GLY A 96 13.09 -1.83 -1.33
C GLY A 96 12.32 -1.13 -0.22
N ILE A 97 11.00 -1.33 -0.12
CA ILE A 97 10.20 -0.81 1.00
C ILE A 97 10.72 -1.35 2.33
N GLU A 98 11.03 -2.64 2.37
CA GLU A 98 11.55 -3.37 3.53
C GLU A 98 12.87 -2.78 4.08
N ALA A 99 13.62 -2.03 3.26
CA ALA A 99 14.85 -1.36 3.66
C ALA A 99 14.62 0.04 4.27
N LEU A 100 13.41 0.59 4.20
CA LEU A 100 13.09 1.97 4.59
C LEU A 100 12.88 2.13 6.10
N GLN A 101 13.98 2.20 6.85
CA GLN A 101 13.94 2.32 8.32
C GLN A 101 13.20 3.56 8.85
N GLU A 102 13.05 4.62 8.04
CA GLU A 102 12.33 5.84 8.41
C GLU A 102 10.85 5.86 7.99
N LEU A 103 10.33 4.78 7.40
CA LEU A 103 8.95 4.73 6.90
C LEU A 103 7.95 4.84 8.07
N GLU A 104 7.18 5.92 8.10
CA GLU A 104 6.23 6.21 9.18
C GLU A 104 4.80 5.91 8.77
N PHE A 105 4.40 6.34 7.57
CA PHE A 105 3.01 6.32 7.13
C PHE A 105 2.88 5.64 5.77
N VAL A 106 2.06 4.59 5.73
CA VAL A 106 1.70 3.92 4.47
C VAL A 106 0.19 3.97 4.30
N ILE A 107 -0.27 4.43 3.14
CA ILE A 107 -1.69 4.43 2.77
C ILE A 107 -1.85 3.66 1.47
N LEU A 108 -2.63 2.58 1.51
CA LEU A 108 -2.93 1.74 0.35
C LEU A 108 -4.44 1.84 0.04
N TYR A 109 -4.77 2.17 -1.20
CA TYR A 109 -6.14 2.13 -1.69
C TYR A 109 -6.37 0.84 -2.45
N LEU A 110 -7.31 0.04 -1.98
CA LEU A 110 -7.66 -1.24 -2.55
C LEU A 110 -8.92 -1.09 -3.41
N ASP A 111 -8.75 -1.16 -4.71
CA ASP A 111 -9.84 -1.05 -5.68
C ASP A 111 -10.22 -2.46 -6.20
N PRO A 112 -11.44 -2.96 -5.89
CA PRO A 112 -11.88 -4.30 -6.31
C PRO A 112 -11.84 -4.52 -7.82
N LEU A 113 -12.00 -3.46 -8.62
CA LEU A 113 -12.00 -3.57 -10.08
C LEU A 113 -10.58 -3.73 -10.65
N LYS A 114 -9.57 -3.24 -9.92
CA LYS A 114 -8.16 -3.26 -10.33
C LYS A 114 -7.41 -4.48 -9.81
N LEU A 115 -7.89 -5.05 -8.71
CA LEU A 115 -7.35 -6.26 -8.10
C LEU A 115 -8.12 -7.45 -8.71
N ARG A 116 -7.65 -8.04 -9.82
CA ARG A 116 -8.24 -9.26 -10.41
C ARG A 116 -7.19 -10.37 -10.43
N ASP A 117 -7.53 -11.50 -9.83
CA ASP A 117 -6.67 -12.67 -9.55
C ASP A 117 -5.44 -12.30 -8.67
N TYR A 118 -4.98 -13.20 -7.78
CA TYR A 118 -3.81 -12.98 -6.89
C TYR A 118 -3.89 -11.81 -5.88
N ARG A 119 -5.07 -11.21 -5.67
CA ARG A 119 -5.22 -10.05 -4.77
C ARG A 119 -4.72 -10.31 -3.35
N TYR A 120 -5.00 -11.50 -2.83
CA TYR A 120 -4.67 -11.86 -1.45
C TYR A 120 -3.18 -12.10 -1.26
N SER A 121 -2.50 -12.73 -2.23
CA SER A 121 -1.04 -12.87 -2.20
C SER A 121 -0.36 -11.51 -2.34
N TRP A 122 -0.81 -10.66 -3.27
CA TRP A 122 -0.27 -9.31 -3.41
C TRP A 122 -0.49 -8.48 -2.15
N LEU A 123 -1.70 -8.51 -1.58
CA LEU A 123 -2.01 -7.81 -0.33
C LEU A 123 -1.10 -8.29 0.79
N ARG A 124 -0.94 -9.61 0.96
CA ARG A 124 -0.02 -10.18 1.93
C ARG A 124 1.41 -9.65 1.75
N ASP A 125 1.92 -9.68 0.52
CA ASP A 125 3.32 -9.33 0.24
C ASP A 125 3.58 -7.82 0.44
N ILE A 126 2.63 -6.95 0.08
CA ILE A 126 2.75 -5.51 0.33
C ILE A 126 2.60 -5.18 1.82
N LEU A 127 1.72 -5.88 2.54
CA LEU A 127 1.58 -5.76 4.00
C LEU A 127 2.90 -6.17 4.68
N GLU A 128 3.48 -7.30 4.29
CA GLU A 128 4.77 -7.79 4.80
C GLU A 128 5.89 -6.78 4.55
N SER A 129 5.97 -6.24 3.34
CA SER A 129 6.93 -5.20 2.97
C SER A 129 6.80 -3.95 3.84
N CYS A 130 5.57 -3.59 4.24
CA CYS A 130 5.26 -2.40 5.04
C CYS A 130 5.19 -2.66 6.55
N ALA A 131 5.47 -3.88 7.02
CA ALA A 131 5.22 -4.30 8.40
C ALA A 131 5.97 -3.48 9.47
N HIS A 132 7.13 -2.91 9.10
CA HIS A 132 7.95 -2.08 9.98
C HIS A 132 7.47 -0.62 10.07
N SER A 133 6.48 -0.21 9.26
CA SER A 133 5.94 1.15 9.30
C SER A 133 5.24 1.43 10.63
N LYS A 134 5.27 2.70 11.07
CA LYS A 134 4.60 3.08 12.34
C LYS A 134 3.08 2.98 12.24
N ARG A 135 2.54 3.31 11.06
CA ARG A 135 1.11 3.30 10.79
C ARG A 135 0.85 2.90 9.33
N LEU A 136 0.06 1.86 9.18
CA LEU A 136 -0.46 1.37 7.91
C LEU A 136 -1.95 1.65 7.84
N SER A 137 -2.41 2.19 6.71
CA SER A 137 -3.81 2.48 6.44
C SER A 137 -4.26 1.79 5.15
N LEU A 138 -5.33 1.01 5.22
CA LEU A 138 -6.01 0.44 4.07
C LEU A 138 -7.31 1.20 3.83
N ILE A 139 -7.57 1.59 2.59
CA ILE A 139 -8.80 2.25 2.17
C ILE A 139 -9.42 1.42 1.05
N CYS A 140 -10.57 0.81 1.28
CA CYS A 140 -11.27 0.00 0.29
C CYS A 140 -12.67 0.54 -0.02
N GLY A 141 -13.12 0.33 -1.25
CA GLY A 141 -14.44 0.75 -1.68
C GLY A 141 -15.58 -0.12 -1.12
N ILE A 142 -15.28 -1.40 -0.87
CA ILE A 142 -16.19 -2.46 -0.40
C ILE A 142 -15.42 -3.47 0.47
N GLU A 143 -16.11 -4.18 1.35
CA GLU A 143 -15.54 -5.15 2.30
C GLU A 143 -14.95 -6.42 1.65
N GLU A 144 -15.44 -6.85 0.49
CA GLU A 144 -15.04 -8.10 -0.16
C GLU A 144 -13.59 -8.08 -0.68
N VAL A 145 -12.92 -6.92 -0.58
CA VAL A 145 -11.50 -6.75 -0.89
C VAL A 145 -10.60 -7.22 0.25
N ILE A 146 -11.12 -7.23 1.48
CA ILE A 146 -10.38 -7.57 2.71
C ILE A 146 -10.91 -8.81 3.43
N ILE A 147 -12.12 -9.28 3.09
CA ILE A 147 -12.67 -10.54 3.60
C ILE A 147 -12.01 -11.70 2.85
N PHE A 148 -11.39 -12.61 3.61
CA PHE A 148 -10.67 -13.74 3.07
C PHE A 148 -11.63 -14.92 2.89
N PRO A 149 -11.61 -15.63 1.75
CA PRO A 149 -12.34 -16.87 1.62
C PRO A 149 -11.80 -17.89 2.63
N VAL A 150 -12.69 -18.59 3.33
CA VAL A 150 -12.40 -19.59 4.38
C VAL A 150 -11.44 -20.72 3.91
N GLU A 151 -11.22 -20.87 2.60
CA GLU A 151 -10.44 -21.95 1.98
C GLU A 151 -9.07 -21.50 1.42
N MET A 152 -8.42 -20.50 2.03
CA MET A 152 -7.07 -20.08 1.62
C MET A 152 -5.97 -20.74 2.47
N ASP A 153 -5.76 -22.05 2.30
CA ASP A 153 -4.68 -22.80 2.97
C ASP A 153 -3.26 -22.26 2.64
N ASP A 154 -3.13 -21.53 1.52
CA ASP A 154 -1.84 -21.04 1.00
C ASP A 154 -1.44 -19.63 1.50
N VAL A 155 -2.32 -18.90 2.20
CA VAL A 155 -2.03 -17.54 2.67
C VAL A 155 -1.46 -17.60 4.09
N LEU A 156 -0.19 -17.25 4.25
CA LEU A 156 0.47 -17.20 5.56
C LEU A 156 0.22 -15.86 6.26
N PRO A 157 0.01 -15.86 7.59
CA PRO A 157 -0.08 -14.63 8.38
C PRO A 157 1.13 -13.70 8.22
N VAL A 158 0.90 -12.40 8.38
CA VAL A 158 1.91 -11.33 8.31
C VAL A 158 2.20 -10.82 9.72
N ASN A 159 3.45 -10.99 10.15
CA ASN A 159 3.92 -10.54 11.47
C ASN A 159 4.44 -9.10 11.41
N GLY A 160 4.55 -8.45 12.58
CA GLY A 160 5.19 -7.14 12.77
C GLY A 160 4.24 -5.94 12.67
N ILE A 161 3.08 -6.08 12.03
CA ILE A 161 2.08 -5.01 11.94
C ILE A 161 1.36 -4.87 13.28
N LYS A 162 1.61 -3.76 13.97
CA LYS A 162 1.00 -3.49 15.29
C LYS A 162 -0.21 -2.57 15.22
N ASN A 163 -0.25 -1.67 14.24
CA ASN A 163 -1.29 -0.64 14.14
C ASN A 163 -1.80 -0.58 12.70
N LEU A 164 -3.09 -0.84 12.52
CA LEU A 164 -3.76 -0.78 11.23
C LEU A 164 -4.94 0.20 11.30
N GLY A 165 -4.99 1.15 10.38
CA GLY A 165 -6.21 1.86 10.04
C GLY A 165 -6.88 1.17 8.87
N LEU A 166 -8.18 0.92 8.95
CA LEU A 166 -8.97 0.39 7.86
C LEU A 166 -10.18 1.29 7.64
N GLU A 167 -10.36 1.76 6.41
CA GLU A 167 -11.52 2.54 5.99
C GLU A 167 -12.25 1.80 4.87
N ILE A 168 -13.53 1.50 5.08
CA ILE A 168 -14.41 0.88 4.10
C ILE A 168 -15.50 1.89 3.74
N ILE A 169 -15.48 2.35 2.48
CA ILE A 169 -16.34 3.44 2.02
C ILE A 169 -17.82 2.99 1.98
N ASN A 170 -18.09 1.84 1.38
CA ASN A 170 -19.41 1.20 1.37
C ASN A 170 -19.28 -0.16 2.06
N CYS A 171 -19.87 -0.31 3.24
CA CYS A 171 -19.79 -1.55 4.02
C CYS A 171 -21.18 -2.10 4.27
N HIS A 172 -21.39 -3.40 3.99
CA HIS A 172 -22.57 -4.15 4.39
C HIS A 172 -22.26 -5.22 5.46
N ALA A 173 -21.00 -5.61 5.60
CA ALA A 173 -20.52 -6.49 6.66
C ALA A 173 -20.51 -5.86 8.06
N THR A 174 -20.46 -6.73 9.06
CA THR A 174 -20.33 -6.35 10.47
C THR A 174 -18.87 -6.13 10.86
N THR A 175 -18.64 -5.34 11.92
CA THR A 175 -17.30 -5.15 12.51
C THR A 175 -16.64 -6.47 12.89
N GLU A 176 -17.41 -7.43 13.43
CA GLU A 176 -16.91 -8.74 13.89
C GLU A 176 -16.36 -9.59 12.74
N GLU A 177 -17.11 -9.68 11.63
CA GLU A 177 -16.69 -10.42 10.43
C GLU A 177 -15.36 -9.88 9.87
N ILE A 178 -15.20 -8.55 9.85
CA ILE A 178 -13.99 -7.91 9.36
C ILE A 178 -12.82 -8.08 10.34
N SER A 179 -13.08 -7.99 11.65
CA SER A 179 -12.01 -8.07 12.65
C SER A 179 -11.41 -9.47 12.74
N ASP A 180 -12.23 -10.53 12.67
CA ASP A 180 -11.76 -11.90 12.84
C ASP A 180 -10.78 -12.31 11.73
N ASP A 181 -11.12 -12.01 10.48
CA ASP A 181 -10.26 -12.26 9.31
C ASP A 181 -8.94 -11.47 9.39
N LEU A 182 -8.99 -10.21 9.81
CA LEU A 182 -7.80 -9.36 9.94
C LEU A 182 -6.91 -9.79 11.10
N ILE A 183 -7.48 -10.19 12.24
CA ILE A 183 -6.74 -10.71 13.39
C ILE A 183 -6.03 -12.03 13.03
N TRP A 184 -6.71 -12.90 12.26
CA TRP A 184 -6.09 -14.12 11.75
C TRP A 184 -4.90 -13.81 10.84
N LEU A 185 -5.04 -12.85 9.92
CA LEU A 185 -3.96 -12.46 9.01
C LEU A 185 -2.81 -11.73 9.74
N LEU A 186 -3.13 -10.92 10.74
CA LEU A 186 -2.20 -10.01 11.43
C LEU A 186 -2.10 -10.35 12.93
N PRO A 187 -1.42 -11.43 13.30
CA PRO A 187 -1.39 -11.93 14.68
C PRO A 187 -0.76 -10.95 15.69
N ASP A 188 0.10 -10.03 15.23
CA ASP A 188 0.75 -9.02 16.06
C ASP A 188 -0.05 -7.71 16.19
N LEU A 189 -1.23 -7.64 15.57
CA LEU A 189 -2.06 -6.44 15.54
C LEU A 189 -2.49 -6.08 16.96
N LYS A 190 -2.21 -4.85 17.39
CA LYS A 190 -2.57 -4.30 18.71
C LYS A 190 -3.73 -3.33 18.63
N THR A 191 -3.74 -2.50 17.60
CA THR A 191 -4.78 -1.50 17.38
C THR A 191 -5.31 -1.62 15.96
N LEU A 192 -6.63 -1.76 15.85
CA LEU A 192 -7.37 -1.67 14.60
C LEU A 192 -8.31 -0.47 14.70
N SER A 193 -8.04 0.58 13.93
CA SER A 193 -8.98 1.69 13.76
C SER A 193 -9.83 1.42 12.53
N LEU A 194 -11.10 1.09 12.73
CA LEU A 194 -12.04 0.74 11.66
C LEU A 194 -12.98 1.93 11.40
N THR A 195 -13.07 2.36 10.14
CA THR A 195 -14.02 3.37 9.69
C THR A 195 -14.95 2.74 8.67
N LEU A 196 -16.24 2.60 9.02
CA LEU A 196 -17.29 2.04 8.17
C LEU A 196 -18.25 3.16 7.76
N GLY A 197 -18.11 3.67 6.54
CA GLY A 197 -18.84 4.85 6.08
C GLY A 197 -18.55 6.08 6.95
N SER A 198 -19.51 6.48 7.80
CA SER A 198 -19.36 7.64 8.70
C SER A 198 -19.04 7.30 10.16
N ILE A 199 -18.91 6.02 10.50
CA ILE A 199 -18.68 5.55 11.87
C ILE A 199 -17.22 5.11 11.99
N THR A 200 -16.53 5.56 13.04
CA THR A 200 -15.18 5.09 13.37
C THR A 200 -15.18 4.41 14.72
N GLU A 201 -14.66 3.19 14.77
CA GLU A 201 -14.45 2.37 15.96
C GLU A 201 -12.95 2.06 16.11
N VAL A 202 -12.46 1.96 17.35
CA VAL A 202 -11.08 1.54 17.64
C VAL A 202 -11.15 0.28 18.47
N ILE A 203 -10.56 -0.78 17.96
CA ILE A 203 -10.49 -2.09 18.58
C ILE A 203 -9.05 -2.28 19.07
N GLU A 204 -8.90 -2.57 20.35
CA GLU A 204 -7.63 -2.94 20.97
C GLU A 204 -7.62 -4.47 21.13
N SER A 205 -6.57 -5.14 20.65
CA SER A 205 -6.44 -6.58 20.85
C SER A 205 -5.83 -6.87 22.22
N ASP A 206 -6.54 -7.66 23.02
CA ASP A 206 -6.12 -8.09 24.37
C ASP A 206 -5.34 -9.43 24.32
N HIS A 207 -4.51 -9.68 23.31
CA HIS A 207 -3.82 -10.98 23.11
C HIS A 207 -2.69 -11.31 24.11
N HIS A 208 -2.73 -10.75 25.32
CA HIS A 208 -1.88 -11.12 26.45
C HIS A 208 -2.67 -11.34 27.74
N LYS A 209 -3.64 -12.25 27.73
CA LYS A 209 -4.20 -12.87 28.95
C LYS A 209 -4.72 -14.28 28.68
N GLU A 210 -3.89 -15.22 28.24
CA GLU A 210 -4.23 -16.65 28.34
C GLU A 210 -3.02 -17.57 28.06
N MET A 211 -1.90 -17.39 28.78
CA MET A 211 -0.83 -18.40 28.83
C MET A 211 -0.10 -18.44 30.18
N ASP A 212 -0.84 -18.24 31.29
CA ASP A 212 -0.29 -18.43 32.65
C ASP A 212 -1.19 -19.29 33.57
N GLU A 213 -2.04 -20.13 32.98
CA GLU A 213 -2.72 -21.21 33.70
C GLU A 213 -2.57 -22.54 32.95
N SER A 214 -1.35 -23.06 32.81
CA SER A 214 -1.10 -24.51 32.63
C SER A 214 0.39 -24.88 32.65
N ILE A 215 1.02 -24.77 33.82
CA ILE A 215 2.13 -25.66 34.24
C ILE A 215 1.83 -25.97 35.71
N ILE A 216 1.07 -27.04 36.03
CA ILE A 216 1.56 -28.39 36.44
C ILE A 216 2.59 -28.25 37.60
N ASP A 217 2.39 -28.67 38.85
CA ASP A 217 1.56 -29.71 39.51
C ASP A 217 1.02 -29.20 40.87
#